data_AF-A0A9N8K075-F1
#
_entry.id   AF-A0A9N8K075-F1
#
_cell.length_a   1.000
_cell.length_b   1.000
_cell.length_c   1.000
_cell.angle_alpha   90.00
_cell.angle_beta   90.00
_cell.angle_gamma   90.00
#
_symmetry.space_group_name_H-M   'P 1'
#
loop_
_entity.id
_entity.type
_entity.pdbx_description
1 polymer ?
#
loop_
_entity_poly.entity_id
_entity_poly.type
_entity_poly.pdbx_seq_one_letter_code
_entity_poly.pdbx_strand_id
1 'polypeptide(L)'
;MRPLVAIKRGGVGSFTPKIGNLQILDTGKTSLTLTALVNFTNPTEYSATVPFVDINILTNGTLLGHATAKDVSVVPGVNTNILVTAIWDPRTLGGEEGHRVGVEFLSQYISGW
;
A
#
# COMPACT_ATOMS: atom_id res chain seq x y z
N MET A 1 9.63 -38.67 7.86
CA MET A 1 10.01 -37.28 7.51
C MET A 1 9.00 -36.78 6.49
N ARG A 2 8.19 -35.77 6.79
CA ARG A 2 7.21 -35.22 5.83
C ARG A 2 7.96 -34.31 4.84
N PRO A 3 7.79 -34.48 3.51
CA PRO A 3 8.44 -33.61 2.53
C PRO A 3 7.91 -32.17 2.67
N LEU A 4 8.81 -31.20 2.51
CA LEU A 4 8.43 -29.80 2.40
C LEU A 4 7.69 -29.62 1.07
N VAL A 5 6.39 -29.28 1.14
CA VAL A 5 5.59 -28.94 -0.04
C VAL A 5 6.04 -27.57 -0.53
N ALA A 6 6.48 -27.48 -1.78
CA ALA A 6 6.79 -26.20 -2.41
C ALA A 6 5.51 -25.34 -2.46
N ILE A 7 5.57 -24.11 -1.96
CA ILE A 7 4.49 -23.13 -2.14
C ILE A 7 4.29 -22.98 -3.65
N LYS A 8 3.11 -23.40 -4.16
CA LYS A 8 2.74 -23.17 -5.57
C LYS A 8 3.00 -21.70 -5.87
N ARG A 9 3.87 -21.46 -6.85
CA ARG A 9 4.46 -20.14 -7.17
C ARG A 9 3.39 -19.15 -7.63
N GLY A 10 2.71 -18.51 -6.69
CA GLY A 10 2.14 -17.17 -6.81
C GLY A 10 2.93 -16.26 -5.89
N GLY A 11 4.12 -15.85 -6.31
CA GLY A 11 4.94 -14.93 -5.52
C GLY A 11 4.36 -13.51 -5.48
N VAL A 12 4.98 -12.63 -4.70
CA VAL A 12 4.65 -11.19 -4.63
C VAL A 12 4.52 -10.54 -6.02
N GLY A 13 5.25 -11.04 -7.04
CA GLY A 13 5.14 -10.57 -8.42
C GLY A 13 3.80 -10.80 -9.11
N SER A 14 2.88 -11.61 -8.55
CA SER A 14 1.50 -11.78 -9.05
C SER A 14 0.47 -10.94 -8.28
N PHE A 15 0.90 -10.24 -7.23
CA PHE A 15 0.05 -9.38 -6.42
C PHE A 15 -0.28 -8.11 -7.18
N THR A 16 -1.51 -8.02 -7.67
CA THR A 16 -2.03 -6.89 -8.44
C THR A 16 -3.24 -6.30 -7.72
N PRO A 17 -3.02 -5.56 -6.61
CA PRO A 17 -4.12 -4.99 -5.84
C PRO A 17 -4.88 -3.98 -6.70
N LYS A 18 -6.20 -4.03 -6.65
CA LYS A 18 -7.09 -3.06 -7.27
C LYS A 18 -7.56 -2.08 -6.21
N ILE A 19 -7.33 -0.80 -6.45
CA ILE A 19 -7.70 0.29 -5.55
C ILE A 19 -9.04 0.85 -6.03
N GLY A 20 -10.00 0.97 -5.12
CA GLY A 20 -11.30 1.59 -5.34
C GLY A 20 -11.64 2.56 -4.22
N ASN A 21 -12.65 3.40 -4.44
CA ASN A 21 -13.20 4.34 -3.47
C ASN A 21 -12.12 5.16 -2.73
N LEU A 22 -11.18 5.72 -3.49
CA LEU A 22 -10.17 6.62 -2.94
C LEU A 22 -10.86 7.89 -2.41
N GLN A 23 -10.56 8.25 -1.16
CA GLN A 23 -11.11 9.42 -0.49
C GLN A 23 -9.98 10.18 0.21
N ILE A 24 -10.06 11.51 0.20
CA ILE A 24 -9.19 12.38 0.98
C ILE A 24 -9.89 12.60 2.34
N LEU A 25 -9.22 12.22 3.42
CA LEU A 25 -9.71 12.45 4.78
C LEU A 25 -9.26 13.80 5.32
N ASP A 26 -8.00 14.17 5.06
CA ASP A 26 -7.42 15.40 5.56
C ASP A 26 -6.31 15.92 4.63
N THR A 27 -6.11 17.23 4.63
CA THR A 27 -5.08 17.90 3.83
C THR A 27 -4.33 18.92 4.68
N GLY A 28 -3.01 18.76 4.76
CA GLY A 28 -2.09 19.75 5.29
C GLY A 28 -1.44 20.58 4.20
N LYS A 29 -0.57 21.52 4.59
CA LYS A 29 0.21 22.34 3.64
C LYS A 29 1.13 21.51 2.74
N THR A 30 1.64 20.39 3.26
CA THR A 30 2.58 19.50 2.56
C THR A 30 2.25 18.03 2.77
N SER A 31 1.05 17.73 3.27
CA SER A 31 0.62 16.38 3.62
C SER A 31 -0.82 16.10 3.21
N LEU A 32 -1.14 14.83 2.99
CA LEU A 32 -2.46 14.33 2.66
C LEU A 32 -2.72 13.05 3.45
N THR A 33 -3.91 12.89 4.00
CA THR A 33 -4.38 11.61 4.52
C THR A 33 -5.47 11.07 3.60
N LEU A 34 -5.29 9.84 3.15
CA LEU A 34 -6.13 9.18 2.17
C LEU A 34 -6.68 7.88 2.75
N THR A 35 -7.88 7.50 2.33
CA THR A 35 -8.40 6.15 2.52
C THR A 35 -8.77 5.54 1.18
N ALA A 36 -8.63 4.22 1.07
CA ALA A 36 -9.06 3.48 -0.09
C ALA A 36 -9.56 2.08 0.29
N LEU A 37 -10.41 1.53 -0.56
CA LEU A 37 -10.79 0.11 -0.51
C LEU A 37 -9.92 -0.66 -1.48
N VAL A 38 -9.20 -1.64 -0.98
CA VAL A 38 -8.28 -2.46 -1.77
C VAL A 38 -8.85 -3.86 -1.93
N ASN A 39 -8.84 -4.34 -3.17
CA ASN A 39 -9.19 -5.71 -3.54
C ASN A 39 -7.91 -6.42 -4.00
N PHE A 40 -7.66 -7.63 -3.52
CA PHE A 40 -6.51 -8.41 -3.96
C PHE A 40 -6.79 -9.91 -3.92
N THR A 41 -5.96 -10.68 -4.61
CA THR A 41 -6.04 -12.15 -4.61
C THR A 41 -4.89 -12.72 -3.78
N ASN A 42 -5.20 -13.54 -2.78
CA ASN A 42 -4.25 -14.40 -2.09
C ASN A 42 -4.07 -15.69 -2.93
N PRO A 43 -2.91 -15.89 -3.58
CA PRO A 43 -2.69 -17.05 -4.45
C PRO A 43 -2.38 -18.33 -3.66
N THR A 44 -2.25 -18.25 -2.33
CA THR A 44 -1.92 -19.40 -1.48
C THR A 44 -3.16 -20.11 -0.96
N GLU A 45 -3.01 -21.36 -0.52
CA GLU A 45 -4.07 -22.14 0.12
C GLU A 45 -4.20 -21.84 1.62
N TYR A 46 -3.38 -20.91 2.15
CA TYR A 46 -3.36 -20.56 3.56
C TYR A 46 -4.09 -19.24 3.82
N SER A 47 -4.76 -19.18 4.96
CA SER A 47 -5.33 -17.93 5.50
C SER A 47 -4.36 -17.27 6.46
N ALA A 48 -4.49 -15.96 6.63
CA ALA A 48 -3.76 -15.18 7.62
C ALA A 48 -4.66 -14.14 8.25
N THR A 49 -4.44 -13.84 9.53
CA THR A 49 -4.99 -12.65 10.17
C THR A 49 -3.85 -11.65 10.36
N VAL A 50 -4.09 -10.40 9.99
CA VAL A 50 -3.13 -9.30 10.06
C VAL A 50 -3.72 -8.26 11.00
N PRO A 51 -3.34 -8.26 12.29
CA PRO A 51 -3.86 -7.28 13.25
C PRO A 51 -3.48 -5.86 12.86
N PHE A 52 -2.25 -5.68 12.36
CA PHE A 52 -1.75 -4.40 11.89
C PHE A 52 -0.65 -4.63 10.85
N VAL A 53 -0.67 -3.81 9.80
CA VAL A 53 0.43 -3.69 8.85
C VAL A 53 0.71 -2.22 8.61
N ASP A 54 1.99 -1.89 8.47
CA ASP A 54 2.48 -0.57 8.08
C ASP A 54 3.46 -0.72 6.91
N ILE A 55 3.20 -0.01 5.82
CA ILE A 55 3.90 -0.13 4.56
C ILE A 55 4.46 1.23 4.18
N ASN A 56 5.78 1.36 4.17
CA ASN A 56 6.44 2.57 3.72
C ASN A 56 6.26 2.77 2.20
N ILE A 57 5.98 4.01 1.81
CA ILE A 57 5.90 4.45 0.41
C ILE A 57 7.20 5.21 0.10
N LEU A 58 7.99 4.67 -0.83
CA LEU A 58 9.27 5.25 -1.23
C LEU A 58 9.31 5.53 -2.73
N THR A 59 10.05 6.56 -3.13
CA THR A 59 10.45 6.81 -4.52
C THR A 59 11.95 7.04 -4.55
N ASN A 60 12.69 6.27 -5.36
CA ASN A 60 14.14 6.34 -5.46
C ASN A 60 14.89 6.28 -4.11
N GLY A 61 14.36 5.49 -3.16
CA GLY A 61 14.91 5.37 -1.80
C GLY A 61 14.49 6.47 -0.82
N THR A 62 13.79 7.50 -1.29
CA THR A 62 13.27 8.59 -0.46
C THR A 62 11.91 8.22 0.12
N LEU A 63 11.75 8.32 1.45
CA LEU A 63 10.49 8.05 2.14
C LEU A 63 9.51 9.22 1.94
N LEU A 64 8.32 8.92 1.40
CA LEU A 64 7.30 9.93 1.08
C LEU A 64 6.05 9.81 1.95
N GLY A 65 5.82 8.64 2.53
CA GLY A 65 4.60 8.35 3.27
C GLY A 65 4.57 6.89 3.74
N HIS A 66 3.44 6.50 4.28
CA HIS A 66 3.17 5.12 4.66
C HIS A 66 1.68 4.79 4.58
N ALA A 67 1.36 3.51 4.44
CA ALA A 67 0.00 2.99 4.36
C ALA A 67 -0.21 1.92 5.43
N THR A 68 -1.34 1.99 6.12
CA THR A 68 -1.69 1.10 7.21
C THR A 68 -3.02 0.40 6.94
N ALA A 69 -3.13 -0.82 7.45
CA ALA A 69 -4.39 -1.54 7.54
C ALA A 69 -4.47 -2.28 8.88
N LYS A 70 -5.67 -2.44 9.41
CA LYS A 70 -5.95 -3.06 10.70
C LYS A 70 -6.94 -4.20 10.55
N ASP A 71 -6.79 -5.21 11.38
CA ASP A 71 -7.75 -6.31 11.53
C ASP A 71 -8.13 -6.99 10.19
N VAL A 72 -7.13 -7.17 9.32
CA VAL A 72 -7.36 -7.74 7.99
C VAL A 72 -7.36 -9.26 8.08
N SER A 73 -8.45 -9.88 7.63
CA SER A 73 -8.52 -11.32 7.40
C SER A 73 -8.23 -11.62 5.94
N VAL A 74 -7.18 -12.37 5.68
CA VAL A 74 -6.79 -12.83 4.36
C VAL A 74 -7.21 -14.27 4.19
N VAL A 75 -8.08 -14.54 3.23
CA VAL A 75 -8.51 -15.89 2.86
C VAL A 75 -7.93 -16.29 1.49
N PRO A 76 -7.78 -17.59 1.19
CA PRO A 76 -7.42 -18.06 -0.14
C PRO A 76 -8.35 -17.49 -1.22
N GLY A 77 -7.77 -17.04 -2.34
CA GLY A 77 -8.54 -16.42 -3.43
C GLY A 77 -8.79 -14.92 -3.23
N VAL A 78 -9.95 -14.44 -3.65
CA VAL A 78 -10.25 -12.99 -3.75
C VAL A 78 -10.65 -12.42 -2.39
N ASN A 79 -10.01 -11.33 -2.00
CA ASN A 79 -10.29 -10.52 -0.81
C ASN A 79 -10.71 -9.13 -1.31
N THR A 80 -11.80 -8.59 -0.77
CA THR A 80 -12.39 -7.32 -1.24
C THR A 80 -12.64 -6.35 -0.11
N ASN A 81 -12.66 -5.06 -0.44
CA ASN A 81 -13.03 -3.95 0.44
C ASN A 81 -12.13 -3.85 1.67
N ILE A 82 -10.84 -4.16 1.52
CA ILE A 82 -9.87 -3.97 2.60
C ILE A 82 -9.60 -2.48 2.75
N LEU A 83 -10.01 -1.91 3.88
CA LEU A 83 -9.79 -0.50 4.18
C LEU A 83 -8.31 -0.27 4.47
N VAL A 84 -7.69 0.59 3.67
CA VAL A 84 -6.31 1.04 3.82
C VAL A 84 -6.32 2.55 4.04
N THR A 85 -5.55 3.01 5.01
CA THR A 85 -5.30 4.44 5.25
C THR A 85 -3.86 4.75 4.87
N ALA A 86 -3.65 5.71 3.97
CA ALA A 86 -2.33 6.19 3.61
C ALA A 86 -2.11 7.62 4.11
N ILE A 87 -0.96 7.87 4.72
CA ILE A 87 -0.49 9.19 5.08
C ILE A 87 0.67 9.53 4.13
N TRP A 88 0.47 10.57 3.35
CA TRP A 88 1.47 11.16 2.47
C TRP A 88 2.00 12.42 3.15
N ASP A 89 3.24 12.40 3.63
CA ASP A 89 3.88 13.57 4.24
C ASP A 89 5.39 13.59 3.91
N PRO A 90 5.72 13.82 2.63
CA PRO A 90 7.08 13.67 2.15
C PRO A 90 8.04 14.72 2.73
N ARG A 91 7.53 15.90 3.12
CA ARG A 91 8.35 16.96 3.71
C ARG A 91 8.77 16.61 5.14
N THR A 92 7.84 16.13 5.97
CA THR A 92 8.17 15.75 7.35
C THR A 92 9.02 14.47 7.39
N LEU A 93 8.72 13.50 6.53
CA LEU A 93 9.38 12.18 6.54
C LEU A 93 10.72 12.15 5.80
N GLY A 94 10.82 12.83 4.66
CA GLY A 94 11.99 12.82 3.78
C GLY A 94 12.74 14.15 3.70
N GLY A 95 12.34 15.17 4.47
CA GLY A 95 12.95 16.50 4.44
C GLY A 95 12.72 17.25 3.12
N GLU A 96 13.64 18.15 2.77
CA GLU A 96 13.52 18.94 1.54
C GLU A 96 13.58 18.07 0.27
N GLU A 97 14.41 17.03 0.29
CA GLU A 97 14.49 16.09 -0.83
C GLU A 97 13.22 15.26 -0.96
N GLY A 98 12.66 14.79 0.16
CA GLY A 98 11.34 14.19 0.20
C GLY A 98 10.29 15.10 -0.41
N HIS A 99 10.25 16.37 0.00
CA HIS A 99 9.31 17.33 -0.56
C HIS A 99 9.47 17.49 -2.08
N ARG A 100 10.70 17.67 -2.57
CA ARG A 100 11.01 17.84 -4.00
C ARG A 100 10.56 16.62 -4.81
N VAL A 101 10.98 15.42 -4.40
CA VAL A 101 10.64 14.15 -5.06
C VAL A 101 9.14 13.87 -4.96
N GLY A 102 8.51 14.15 -3.82
CA GLY A 102 7.09 13.94 -3.61
C GLY A 102 6.21 14.83 -4.49
N VAL A 103 6.58 16.10 -4.66
CA VAL A 103 5.88 17.03 -5.58
C VAL A 103 6.05 16.55 -7.02
N GLU A 104 7.26 16.14 -7.42
CA GLU A 104 7.52 15.59 -8.76
C GLU A 104 6.69 14.33 -9.02
N PHE A 105 6.66 13.39 -8.08
CA PHE A 105 5.88 12.15 -8.15
C PHE A 105 4.38 12.42 -8.34
N LEU A 106 3.80 13.29 -7.50
CA LEU A 106 2.38 13.64 -7.62
C LEU A 106 2.08 14.35 -8.95
N SER A 107 2.97 15.23 -9.40
CA SER A 107 2.83 15.93 -10.68
C SER A 107 2.80 14.95 -11.86
N GLN A 108 3.72 13.98 -11.91
CA GLN A 108 3.73 12.92 -12.92
C GLN A 108 2.45 12.10 -12.88
N TYR A 109 2.02 11.69 -11.68
CA TYR A 109 0.79 10.92 -11.51
C TYR A 109 -0.46 11.66 -11.99
N ILE A 110 -0.58 12.96 -11.69
CA ILE A 110 -1.73 13.79 -12.11
C ILE A 110 -1.67 14.09 -13.61
N SER A 111 -0.48 14.34 -14.14
CA SER A 111 -0.31 14.69 -15.56
C SER A 111 -0.41 13.48 -16.50
N GLY A 112 -0.22 12.26 -16.00
CA GLY A 112 -0.25 11.04 -16.79
C GLY A 112 0.98 10.85 -17.69
N TRP A 113 2.07 11.57 -17.41
CA TRP A 113 3.36 11.52 -18.11
C TRP A 113 4.46 10.96 -17.22
#